data_AF-A0PCD2-F1
#
_entry.id   AF-A0PCD2-F1
#
_cell.length_a   1.000
_cell.length_b   1.000
_cell.length_c   1.000
_cell.angle_alpha   90.00
_cell.angle_beta   90.00
_cell.angle_gamma   90.00
#
_symmetry.space_group_name_H-M   'P 1'
#
loop_
_entity.id
_entity.type
_entity.pdbx_description
1 polymer ?
#
loop_
_entity_poly.entity_id
_entity_poly.type
_entity_poly.pdbx_seq_one_letter_code
_entity_poly.pdbx_strand_id
1 'polypeptide(L)'
;MPIERTLVILKPDAVQRGLVGEIISRFEKAGLKIVAMKMIKATPEQIEKFYPSSEEWYRSAGSKLLKAYQELGIDPRSKIGTDDPVLVGKKI
;
A
#
# COMPACT_ATOMS: atom_id res chain seq x y z
N MET A 1 8.35 -24.25 -14.06
CA MET A 1 7.38 -23.61 -13.15
C MET A 1 6.22 -23.09 -13.97
N PRO A 2 4.97 -23.09 -13.46
CA PRO A 2 3.84 -22.47 -14.14
C PRO A 2 4.06 -20.96 -14.30
N ILE A 3 3.40 -20.35 -15.29
CA ILE A 3 3.43 -18.89 -15.46
C ILE A 3 2.69 -18.24 -14.30
N GLU A 4 3.39 -17.40 -13.54
CA GLU A 4 2.85 -16.68 -12.39
C GLU A 4 2.11 -15.41 -12.80
N ARG A 5 1.25 -14.92 -11.91
CA ARG A 5 0.51 -13.66 -12.06
C ARG A 5 0.59 -12.87 -10.77
N THR A 6 0.73 -11.56 -10.91
CA THR A 6 0.71 -10.62 -9.77
C THR A 6 -0.20 -9.44 -10.09
N LEU A 7 -0.66 -8.75 -9.04
CA LEU A 7 -1.49 -7.55 -9.15
C LEU A 7 -0.64 -6.31 -8.86
N VAL A 8 -0.72 -5.33 -9.75
CA VAL A 8 -0.14 -4.00 -9.56
C VAL A 8 -1.26 -2.96 -9.54
N ILE A 9 -1.27 -2.11 -8.53
CA ILE A 9 -2.23 -1.00 -8.40
C ILE A 9 -1.46 0.32 -8.51
N LEU A 10 -1.84 1.13 -9.49
CA LEU A 10 -1.40 2.52 -9.57
C LEU A 10 -2.33 3.37 -8.69
N LYS A 11 -1.76 3.91 -7.60
CA LYS A 11 -2.50 4.77 -6.66
C LYS A 11 -2.93 6.09 -7.32
N PRO A 12 -3.92 6.82 -6.74
CA PRO A 12 -4.46 8.04 -7.34
C PRO A 12 -3.40 9.09 -7.70
N ASP A 13 -2.36 9.24 -6.88
CA ASP A 13 -1.25 10.16 -7.10
C ASP A 13 -0.43 9.81 -8.36
N ALA A 14 -0.18 8.52 -8.62
CA ALA A 14 0.52 8.09 -9.82
C ALA A 14 -0.29 8.38 -11.09
N VAL A 15 -1.61 8.20 -11.02
CA VAL A 15 -2.52 8.51 -12.14
C VAL A 15 -2.59 10.03 -12.37
N GLN A 16 -2.75 10.83 -11.31
CA GLN A 16 -2.80 12.29 -11.39
C GLN A 16 -1.52 12.89 -11.97
N ARG A 17 -0.36 12.27 -11.70
CA ARG A 17 0.94 12.67 -12.24
C ARG A 17 1.19 12.16 -13.67
N GLY A 18 0.23 11.48 -14.30
CA GLY A 18 0.36 10.98 -15.67
C GLY A 18 1.35 9.82 -15.85
N LEU A 19 1.68 9.08 -14.77
CA LEU A 19 2.73 8.06 -14.78
C LEU A 19 2.31 6.70 -15.34
N VAL A 20 1.04 6.54 -15.74
CA VAL A 20 0.47 5.24 -16.16
C VAL A 20 1.26 4.62 -17.31
N GLY A 21 1.51 5.37 -18.39
CA GLY A 21 2.23 4.88 -19.56
C GLY A 21 3.69 4.54 -19.26
N GLU A 22 4.37 5.37 -18.48
CA GLU A 22 5.77 5.14 -18.07
C GLU A 22 5.90 3.83 -17.26
N ILE A 23 4.97 3.59 -16.33
CA ILE A 23 5.01 2.38 -15.50
C ILE A 23 4.67 1.13 -16.32
N ILE A 24 3.67 1.18 -17.21
CA ILE A 24 3.34 0.07 -18.12
C ILE A 24 4.56 -0.26 -19.01
N SER A 25 5.19 0.76 -19.58
CA SER A 25 6.36 0.57 -20.45
C SER A 25 7.50 -0.16 -19.75
N ARG A 26 7.71 0.08 -18.45
CA ARG A 26 8.72 -0.65 -17.67
C ARG A 26 8.41 -2.14 -17.54
N PHE A 27 7.15 -2.51 -17.31
CA PHE A 27 6.76 -3.92 -17.22
C PHE A 27 6.90 -4.62 -18.58
N GLU A 28 6.46 -3.98 -19.66
CA GLU A 28 6.57 -4.54 -21.01
C GLU A 28 8.04 -4.69 -21.45
N LYS A 29 8.90 -3.71 -21.16
CA LYS A 29 10.35 -3.78 -21.43
C LYS A 29 11.05 -4.89 -20.62
N ALA A 30 10.53 -5.22 -19.45
CA ALA A 30 11.00 -6.36 -18.65
C ALA A 30 10.48 -7.72 -19.17
N GLY A 31 9.67 -7.74 -20.23
CA GLY A 31 9.09 -8.95 -20.81
C GLY A 31 7.82 -9.45 -20.10
N LEU A 32 7.25 -8.66 -19.18
CA LEU A 32 5.99 -9.01 -18.52
C LEU A 32 4.81 -8.68 -19.43
N LYS A 33 3.82 -9.57 -19.46
CA LYS A 33 2.58 -9.38 -20.22
C LYS A 33 1.48 -8.84 -19.31
N ILE A 34 0.89 -7.70 -19.66
CA ILE A 34 -0.34 -7.20 -19.03
C ILE A 34 -1.52 -8.05 -19.52
N VAL A 35 -2.08 -8.87 -18.65
CA VAL A 35 -3.18 -9.80 -18.99
C VAL A 35 -4.58 -9.25 -18.67
N ALA A 36 -4.66 -8.20 -17.85
CA ALA A 36 -5.89 -7.51 -17.49
C ALA A 36 -5.57 -6.09 -17.01
N MET A 37 -6.47 -5.14 -17.25
CA MET A 37 -6.35 -3.76 -16.76
C MET A 37 -7.73 -3.13 -16.58
N LYS A 38 -7.92 -2.35 -15.51
CA LYS A 38 -9.15 -1.59 -15.26
C LYS A 38 -8.85 -0.32 -14.48
N MET A 39 -9.39 0.81 -14.93
CA MET A 39 -9.42 2.05 -14.14
C MET A 39 -10.69 2.08 -13.30
N ILE A 40 -10.56 2.29 -12.00
CA ILE A 40 -11.69 2.35 -11.06
C ILE A 40 -11.55 3.54 -10.11
N LYS A 41 -12.69 4.02 -9.63
CA LYS A 41 -12.79 4.76 -8.37
C LYS A 41 -13.31 3.78 -7.33
N ALA A 42 -12.42 3.23 -6.52
CA ALA A 42 -12.79 2.26 -5.50
C ALA A 42 -13.59 2.93 -4.37
N THR A 43 -14.61 2.25 -3.85
CA THR A 43 -15.32 2.69 -2.63
C THR A 43 -14.48 2.38 -1.38
N PRO A 44 -14.70 3.08 -0.25
CA PRO A 44 -14.02 2.76 1.01
C PRO A 44 -14.16 1.28 1.40
N GLU A 45 -15.38 0.73 1.29
CA GLU A 45 -15.66 -0.70 1.57
C GLU A 45 -14.84 -1.65 0.68
N GLN A 46 -14.61 -1.31 -0.59
CA GLN A 46 -13.77 -2.13 -1.47
C GLN A 46 -12.31 -2.13 -1.03
N ILE A 47 -11.80 -1.00 -0.53
CA ILE A 47 -10.42 -0.88 -0.04
C ILE A 47 -10.26 -1.64 1.28
N GLU A 48 -11.22 -1.52 2.20
CA GLU A 48 -11.23 -2.26 3.46
C GLU A 48 -11.23 -3.78 3.23
N LYS A 49 -12.00 -4.27 2.26
CA LYS A 49 -12.02 -5.70 1.89
C LYS A 49 -10.75 -6.15 1.16
N PHE A 50 -10.05 -5.24 0.50
CA PHE A 50 -8.84 -5.55 -0.26
C PHE A 50 -7.62 -5.75 0.66
N TYR A 51 -7.47 -4.90 1.67
CA TYR A 51 -6.37 -5.01 2.62
C TYR A 51 -6.65 -6.02 3.73
N PRO A 52 -5.63 -6.76 4.20
CA PRO A 52 -5.81 -7.67 5.33
C PRO A 52 -6.19 -6.94 6.61
N SER A 53 -7.06 -7.56 7.41
CA SER A 53 -7.52 -7.03 8.70
C SER A 53 -7.08 -7.88 9.90
N SER A 54 -6.03 -8.68 9.73
CA SER A 54 -5.49 -9.51 10.83
C SER A 54 -4.69 -8.66 11.82
N GLU A 55 -4.69 -9.05 13.09
CA GLU A 55 -3.89 -8.37 14.10
C GLU A 55 -2.40 -8.36 13.75
N GLU A 56 -1.89 -9.47 13.22
CA GLU A 56 -0.50 -9.60 12.76
C GLU A 56 -0.15 -8.57 11.68
N TRP A 57 -1.06 -8.36 10.71
CA TRP A 57 -0.86 -7.37 9.65
C TRP A 57 -0.83 -5.95 10.22
N TYR A 58 -1.79 -5.61 11.09
CA TYR A 58 -1.83 -4.30 11.74
C TYR A 58 -0.57 -4.06 12.59
N ARG A 59 -0.15 -5.06 13.37
CA ARG A 59 1.08 -5.00 14.17
C ARG A 59 2.29 -4.73 13.29
N SER A 60 2.42 -5.43 12.16
CA SER A 60 3.53 -5.24 11.21
C SER A 60 3.53 -3.84 10.59
N ALA A 61 2.37 -3.35 10.15
CA ALA A 61 2.22 -2.02 9.58
C ALA A 61 2.55 -0.92 10.60
N GLY A 62 1.96 -0.99 11.80
CA GLY A 62 2.20 -0.01 12.84
C GLY A 62 3.63 -0.04 13.38
N SER A 63 4.25 -1.22 13.50
CA SER A 63 5.67 -1.32 13.92
C SER A 63 6.62 -0.60 12.95
N LYS A 64 6.36 -0.66 11.64
CA LYS A 64 7.15 0.08 10.64
C LYS A 64 7.01 1.59 10.82
N LEU A 65 5.79 2.07 11.07
CA LEU A 65 5.55 3.50 11.32
C LEU A 65 6.22 3.97 12.62
N LEU A 66 6.10 3.20 13.70
CA LEU A 66 6.73 3.52 14.99
C LEU A 66 8.26 3.58 14.87
N LYS A 67 8.86 2.64 14.13
CA LYS A 67 10.29 2.68 13.83
C LYS A 67 10.68 3.95 13.07
N ALA A 68 9.91 4.33 12.06
CA ALA A 68 10.15 5.57 11.32
C ALA A 68 10.02 6.81 12.22
N TYR A 69 9.06 6.85 13.14
CA TYR A 69 8.92 7.93 14.11
C TYR A 69 10.10 8.00 15.07
N GLN A 70 10.58 6.85 15.55
CA GLN A 70 11.77 6.78 16.39
C GLN A 70 13.01 7.36 15.67
N GLU A 71 13.23 6.99 14.41
CA GLU A 71 14.35 7.51 13.59
C GLU A 71 14.23 9.02 13.32
N LEU A 72 13.02 9.53 13.20
CA LEU A 72 12.74 10.95 12.98
C LEU A 72 12.63 11.77 14.29
N GLY A 73 12.77 11.14 15.45
CA GLY A 73 12.62 11.79 16.76
C GLY A 73 11.19 12.29 17.03
N ILE A 74 10.19 11.67 16.41
CA ILE A 74 8.76 12.01 16.56
C ILE A 74 8.16 11.13 17.66
N ASP A 75 7.49 11.75 18.63
CA ASP A 75 6.71 10.99 19.62
C ASP A 75 5.37 10.50 19.00
N PRO A 76 5.14 9.19 18.87
CA PRO A 76 3.88 8.64 18.36
C PRO A 76 2.68 9.07 19.19
N ARG A 77 2.80 9.17 20.53
CA ARG A 77 1.65 9.57 21.37
C ARG A 77 1.20 10.98 21.05
N SER A 78 2.15 11.89 20.80
CA SER A 78 1.84 13.26 20.37
C SER A 78 1.16 13.35 19.00
N LYS A 79 1.48 12.47 18.05
CA LYS A 79 0.97 12.56 16.66
C LYS A 79 -0.26 11.73 16.37
N ILE A 80 -0.35 10.53 16.93
CA ILE A 80 -1.41 9.56 16.63
C ILE A 80 -2.15 9.09 17.89
N GLY A 81 -1.76 9.57 19.06
CA GLY A 81 -2.44 9.32 20.34
C GLY A 81 -2.14 7.95 20.97
N THR A 82 -1.26 7.15 20.36
CA THR A 82 -0.91 5.80 20.85
C THR A 82 0.43 5.35 20.29
N ASP A 83 1.15 4.55 21.06
CA ASP A 83 2.37 3.84 20.71
C ASP A 83 2.17 2.32 20.61
N ASP A 84 0.94 1.83 20.75
CA ASP A 84 0.62 0.41 20.56
C ASP A 84 0.65 0.07 19.06
N PRO A 85 1.50 -0.88 18.61
CA PRO A 85 1.66 -1.16 17.18
C PRO A 85 0.38 -1.60 16.47
N VAL A 86 -0.55 -2.27 17.15
CA VAL A 86 -1.80 -2.73 16.52
C VAL A 86 -2.76 -1.55 16.35
N LEU A 87 -2.92 -0.73 17.37
CA LEU A 87 -3.75 0.48 17.30
C LEU A 87 -3.20 1.49 16.30
N VAL A 88 -1.88 1.63 16.22
CA VAL A 88 -1.21 2.41 15.17
C VAL A 88 -1.57 1.85 13.80
N GLY A 89 -1.41 0.53 13.60
CA GLY A 89 -1.72 -0.12 12.32
C GLY A 89 -3.16 0.03 11.85
N LYS A 90 -4.13 0.07 12.78
CA LYS A 90 -5.55 0.29 12.48
C LYS A 90 -5.88 1.74 12.09
N LYS A 91 -5.00 2.69 12.40
CA LYS A 91 -5.16 4.12 12.07
C LYS A 91 -4.48 4.54 10.77
N ILE A 92 -3.74 3.63 10.14
CA ILE A 92 -3.09 3.80 8.83
C ILE A 92 -4.06 3.33 7.75
#